data_AF-A0A345QND8-F1
#
_entry.id   AF-A0A345QND8-F1
#
_cell.length_a   1.000
_cell.length_b   1.000
_cell.length_c   1.000
_cell.angle_alpha   90.00
_cell.angle_beta   90.00
_cell.angle_gamma   90.00
#
_symmetry.space_group_name_H-M   'P 1'
#
loop_
_entity.id
_entity.type
_entity.pdbx_description
1 polymer ?
#
loop_
_entity_poly.entity_id
_entity_poly.type
_entity_poly.pdbx_seq_one_letter_code
_entity_poly.pdbx_strand_id
1 'polypeptide(L)'
;MRIRIVGAAVFAATLGTSALAQEGGFDPRQTCGEVLMDASDADRMMAAAWTFGFLAANTNDIRPVDRQNNTTLLGNLDRACAASPNTTLLALVGGSAKHTADVPGSEAEARALLMKFYEPGTDRNALTQALLPTPEDIRFVYAEPLASALVKTYGESFGPGTTFGPKPDHNEVLMAYGTTRQLAERQAVLREFPGGYKDVLQYFRADVPIVRFKFVTKGETLGLAFDGLVFVNERWVIMPKPWRSLPQ
;
A
#
# COMPACT_ATOMS: atom_id res chain seq x y z
N MET A 1 15.42 95.58 2.13
CA MET A 1 15.52 94.72 3.35
C MET A 1 14.10 94.56 3.89
N ARG A 2 13.37 93.45 3.86
CA ARG A 2 13.62 92.01 3.66
C ARG A 2 12.48 91.42 2.83
N ILE A 3 12.81 90.51 1.92
CA ILE A 3 11.91 89.70 1.09
C ILE A 3 11.32 88.58 1.96
N ARG A 4 10.00 88.34 1.90
CA ARG A 4 9.37 87.14 2.48
C ARG A 4 8.94 86.20 1.35
N ILE A 5 9.52 85.01 1.37
CA ILE A 5 9.32 83.91 0.42
C ILE A 5 8.06 83.14 0.84
N VAL A 6 7.16 82.91 -0.12
CA VAL A 6 6.00 82.01 0.00
C VAL A 6 6.49 80.60 -0.34
N GLY A 7 6.47 79.69 0.63
CA GLY A 7 6.77 78.28 0.43
C GLY A 7 5.51 77.50 0.04
N ALA A 8 5.50 76.95 -1.18
CA ALA A 8 4.50 76.00 -1.64
C ALA A 8 4.88 74.58 -1.20
N ALA A 9 4.02 73.92 -0.43
CA ALA A 9 4.16 72.50 -0.08
C ALA A 9 3.57 71.65 -1.21
N VAL A 10 4.42 70.88 -1.89
CA VAL A 10 4.03 69.87 -2.87
C VAL A 10 3.75 68.56 -2.12
N PHE A 11 2.48 68.15 -2.07
CA PHE A 11 2.08 66.81 -1.65
C PHE A 11 2.33 65.84 -2.81
N ALA A 12 3.36 65.00 -2.71
CA ALA A 12 3.57 63.87 -3.60
C ALA A 12 2.73 62.69 -3.10
N ALA A 13 1.65 62.37 -3.81
CA ALA A 13 0.88 61.16 -3.60
C ALA A 13 1.66 59.96 -4.17
N THR A 14 2.23 59.13 -3.29
CA THR A 14 2.81 57.84 -3.67
C THR A 14 1.67 56.88 -4.02
N LEU A 15 1.52 56.57 -5.30
CA LEU A 15 0.67 55.49 -5.79
C LEU A 15 1.22 54.16 -5.27
N GLY A 16 0.58 53.61 -4.24
CA GLY A 16 0.82 52.25 -3.79
C GLY A 16 0.39 51.29 -4.89
N THR A 17 1.34 50.58 -5.47
CA THR A 17 1.07 49.44 -6.35
C THR A 17 0.34 48.38 -5.54
N SER A 18 -0.95 48.20 -5.81
CA SER A 18 -1.72 47.06 -5.34
C SER A 18 -1.02 45.78 -5.80
N ALA A 19 -0.45 45.05 -4.84
CA ALA A 19 -0.01 43.68 -5.05
C ALA A 19 -1.23 42.88 -5.54
N LEU A 20 -1.17 42.42 -6.79
CA LEU A 20 -2.10 41.44 -7.31
C LEU A 20 -1.88 40.17 -6.48
N ALA A 21 -2.79 39.87 -5.56
CA ALA A 21 -2.92 38.53 -5.01
C ALA A 21 -3.27 37.61 -6.18
N GLN A 22 -2.26 36.97 -6.77
CA GLN A 22 -2.51 35.86 -7.68
C GLN A 22 -3.15 34.77 -6.83
N GLU A 23 -4.41 34.42 -7.12
CA GLU A 23 -5.02 33.16 -6.70
C GLU A 23 -4.26 32.02 -7.39
N GLY A 24 -3.05 31.74 -6.90
CA GLY A 24 -2.28 30.56 -7.28
C GLY A 24 -2.99 29.34 -6.70
N GLY A 25 -3.89 28.74 -7.46
CA GLY A 25 -4.47 27.46 -7.07
C GLY A 25 -3.41 26.37 -6.96
N PHE A 26 -3.70 25.34 -6.18
CA PHE A 26 -2.86 24.15 -6.05
C PHE A 26 -2.56 23.51 -7.43
N ASP A 27 -1.28 23.36 -7.77
CA ASP A 27 -0.81 22.62 -8.95
C ASP A 27 0.17 21.50 -8.53
N PRO A 28 -0.18 20.21 -8.68
CA PRO A 28 0.72 19.11 -8.29
C PRO A 28 1.98 19.02 -9.17
N ARG A 29 2.09 19.79 -10.25
CA ARG A 29 3.28 19.86 -11.10
C ARG A 29 4.32 20.86 -10.56
N GLN A 30 3.99 21.66 -9.56
CA GLN A 30 4.96 22.49 -8.85
C GLN A 30 5.89 21.64 -7.98
N THR A 31 7.03 22.22 -7.61
CA THR A 31 8.02 21.55 -6.77
C THR A 31 7.49 21.31 -5.35
N CYS A 32 8.00 20.28 -4.71
CA CYS A 32 7.73 19.93 -3.33
C CYS A 32 7.89 21.11 -2.36
N GLY A 33 8.94 21.92 -2.55
CA GLY A 33 9.17 23.13 -1.76
C GLY A 33 8.03 24.14 -1.89
N GLU A 34 7.63 24.44 -3.12
CA GLU A 34 6.56 25.39 -3.44
C GLU A 34 5.19 24.92 -2.92
N VAL A 35 4.91 23.61 -3.01
CA VAL A 35 3.60 23.06 -2.70
C VAL A 35 3.38 22.82 -1.20
N LEU A 36 4.44 22.58 -0.41
CA LEU A 36 4.29 22.18 1.01
C LEU A 36 5.06 23.02 2.02
N MET A 37 6.22 23.58 1.68
CA MET A 37 7.06 24.27 2.68
C MET A 37 6.62 25.73 2.89
N ASP A 38 6.24 26.41 1.81
CA ASP A 38 5.77 27.81 1.85
C ASP A 38 4.24 27.94 1.76
N ALA A 39 3.54 26.80 1.79
CA ALA A 39 2.11 26.70 1.56
C ALA A 39 1.29 27.01 2.82
N SER A 40 0.09 27.59 2.63
CA SER A 40 -0.86 27.78 3.74
C SER A 40 -1.38 26.44 4.26
N ASP A 41 -1.95 26.43 5.47
CA ASP A 41 -2.60 25.22 6.00
C ASP A 41 -3.72 24.71 5.07
N ALA A 42 -4.43 25.61 4.39
CA ALA A 42 -5.45 25.26 3.42
C ALA A 42 -4.86 24.56 2.20
N ASP A 43 -3.75 25.07 1.66
CA ASP A 43 -3.05 24.48 0.50
C ASP A 43 -2.46 23.11 0.84
N ARG A 44 -1.91 22.96 2.05
CA ARG A 44 -1.43 21.66 2.55
C ARG A 44 -2.58 20.66 2.65
N MET A 45 -3.76 21.07 3.13
CA MET A 45 -4.94 20.21 3.13
C MET A 45 -5.38 19.82 1.71
N MET A 46 -5.33 20.75 0.75
CA MET A 46 -5.62 20.47 -0.65
C MET A 46 -4.62 19.50 -1.26
N ALA A 47 -3.32 19.65 -0.97
CA ALA A 47 -2.27 18.74 -1.40
C ALA A 47 -2.45 17.33 -0.84
N ALA A 48 -2.84 17.22 0.43
CA ALA A 48 -3.16 15.95 1.07
C ALA A 48 -4.39 15.28 0.41
N ALA A 49 -5.50 16.03 0.23
CA ALA A 49 -6.71 15.52 -0.39
C ALA A 49 -6.47 15.09 -1.85
N TRP A 50 -5.72 15.88 -2.62
CA TRP A 50 -5.32 15.52 -3.98
C TRP A 50 -4.47 14.25 -4.00
N THR A 51 -3.49 14.15 -3.10
CA THR A 51 -2.61 12.98 -2.99
C THR A 51 -3.41 11.72 -2.61
N PHE A 52 -4.39 11.83 -1.71
CA PHE A 52 -5.32 10.73 -1.43
C PHE A 52 -6.10 10.32 -2.68
N GLY A 53 -6.69 11.26 -3.40
CA GLY A 53 -7.41 10.97 -4.64
C GLY A 53 -6.52 10.33 -5.71
N PHE A 54 -5.29 10.84 -5.86
CA PHE A 54 -4.30 10.31 -6.79
C PHE A 54 -3.90 8.89 -6.41
N LEU A 55 -3.55 8.64 -5.14
CA LEU A 55 -3.18 7.30 -4.67
C LEU A 55 -4.35 6.33 -4.81
N ALA A 56 -5.56 6.71 -4.40
CA ALA A 56 -6.75 5.88 -4.55
C ALA A 56 -7.00 5.51 -6.03
N ALA A 57 -6.85 6.46 -6.95
CA ALA A 57 -7.01 6.23 -8.38
C ALA A 57 -5.93 5.30 -8.99
N ASN A 58 -4.71 5.31 -8.43
CA ASN A 58 -3.57 4.56 -8.98
C ASN A 58 -3.27 3.23 -8.26
N THR A 59 -3.74 3.06 -7.02
CA THR A 59 -3.42 1.89 -6.18
C THR A 59 -4.67 1.08 -5.79
N ASN A 60 -5.87 1.55 -6.11
CA ASN A 60 -7.16 0.99 -5.67
C ASN A 60 -7.31 0.92 -4.13
N ASP A 61 -6.51 1.69 -3.39
CA ASP A 61 -6.58 1.87 -1.94
C ASP A 61 -7.43 3.11 -1.60
N ILE A 62 -8.74 2.91 -1.43
CA ILE A 62 -9.68 3.97 -1.08
C ILE A 62 -9.73 4.11 0.44
N ARG A 63 -9.06 5.15 0.96
CA ARG A 63 -9.13 5.54 2.37
C ARG A 63 -9.96 6.80 2.57
N PRO A 64 -10.72 6.92 3.67
CA PRO A 64 -11.43 8.14 3.99
C PRO A 64 -10.44 9.29 4.24
N VAL A 65 -10.74 10.45 3.66
CA VAL A 65 -10.02 11.70 3.90
C VAL A 65 -10.47 12.25 5.25
N ASP A 66 -9.79 11.84 6.32
CA ASP A 66 -10.02 12.33 7.68
C ASP A 66 -8.79 13.06 8.24
N ARG A 67 -8.97 13.75 9.37
CA ARG A 67 -7.92 14.57 9.97
C ARG A 67 -6.67 13.75 10.31
N GLN A 68 -6.84 12.54 10.83
CA GLN A 68 -5.71 11.70 11.26
C GLN A 68 -4.91 11.18 10.05
N ASN A 69 -5.63 10.74 9.01
CA ASN A 69 -5.05 10.30 7.75
C ASN A 69 -4.32 11.45 7.05
N ASN A 70 -4.91 12.65 7.02
CA ASN A 70 -4.27 13.85 6.46
C ASN A 70 -2.99 14.24 7.22
N THR A 71 -3.02 14.23 8.56
CA THR A 71 -1.81 14.53 9.36
C THR A 71 -0.69 13.52 9.07
N THR A 72 -1.02 12.23 8.98
CA THR A 72 -0.03 11.19 8.68
C THR A 72 0.53 11.35 7.27
N LEU A 73 -0.34 11.57 6.28
CA LEU A 73 0.06 11.78 4.90
C LEU A 73 0.95 13.01 4.74
N LEU A 74 0.57 14.13 5.35
CA LEU A 74 1.37 15.35 5.32
C LEU A 74 2.73 15.15 5.98
N GLY A 75 2.81 14.44 7.11
CA GLY A 75 4.11 14.11 7.72
C GLY A 75 5.00 13.23 6.83
N ASN A 76 4.40 12.37 6.00
CA ASN A 76 5.15 11.59 5.01
C ASN A 76 5.61 12.45 3.82
N LEU A 77 4.72 13.30 3.31
CA LEU A 77 5.02 14.22 2.22
C LEU A 77 6.09 15.23 2.63
N ASP A 78 6.01 15.82 3.83
CA ASP A 78 7.02 16.74 4.37
C ASP A 78 8.41 16.09 4.37
N ARG A 79 8.52 14.84 4.86
CA ARG A 79 9.80 14.10 4.87
C ARG A 79 10.31 13.80 3.46
N ALA A 80 9.43 13.36 2.57
CA ALA A 80 9.78 13.04 1.19
C ALA A 80 10.22 14.30 0.42
N CYS A 81 9.53 15.42 0.62
CA CYS A 81 9.85 16.71 0.03
C CYS A 81 11.14 17.30 0.61
N ALA A 82 11.40 17.16 1.91
CA ALA A 82 12.67 17.58 2.51
C ALA A 82 13.88 16.82 1.92
N ALA A 83 13.69 15.56 1.54
CA ALA A 83 14.72 14.75 0.89
C ALA A 83 14.90 15.09 -0.60
N SER A 84 13.92 15.71 -1.25
CA SER A 84 13.91 15.98 -2.69
C SER A 84 13.11 17.26 -3.03
N PRO A 85 13.57 18.44 -2.60
CA PRO A 85 12.78 19.68 -2.64
C PRO A 85 12.43 20.15 -4.05
N ASN A 86 13.27 19.82 -5.03
CA ASN A 86 13.11 20.21 -6.44
C ASN A 86 12.29 19.20 -7.27
N THR A 87 11.84 18.09 -6.66
CA THR A 87 10.94 17.13 -7.33
C THR A 87 9.52 17.65 -7.27
N THR A 88 8.74 17.47 -8.35
CA THR A 88 7.33 17.89 -8.35
C THR A 88 6.51 16.99 -7.43
N LEU A 89 5.44 17.52 -6.81
CA LEU A 89 4.58 16.70 -5.94
C LEU A 89 4.01 15.49 -6.71
N LEU A 90 3.62 15.68 -7.97
CA LEU A 90 3.16 14.62 -8.86
C LEU A 90 4.22 13.54 -9.10
N ALA A 91 5.48 13.93 -9.32
CA ALA A 91 6.56 12.96 -9.50
C ALA A 91 6.90 12.24 -8.19
N LEU A 92 6.85 12.95 -7.06
CA LEU A 92 7.11 12.38 -5.73
C LEU A 92 6.04 11.36 -5.37
N VAL A 93 4.76 11.72 -5.50
CA VAL A 93 3.62 10.84 -5.21
C VAL A 93 3.49 9.74 -6.26
N GLY A 94 3.71 10.05 -7.54
CA GLY A 94 3.71 9.06 -8.62
C GLY A 94 4.88 8.07 -8.54
N GLY A 95 6.02 8.48 -7.98
CA GLY A 95 7.16 7.61 -7.67
C GLY A 95 6.94 6.80 -6.39
N SER A 96 6.30 7.39 -5.37
CA SER A 96 5.96 6.73 -4.10
C SER A 96 4.77 5.78 -4.22
N ALA A 97 3.92 5.94 -5.24
CA ALA A 97 2.83 5.03 -5.58
C ALA A 97 3.31 3.70 -6.18
N LYS A 98 4.61 3.57 -6.44
CA LYS A 98 5.22 2.33 -6.92
C LYS A 98 5.67 1.45 -5.76
N HIS A 99 4.72 0.80 -5.10
CA HIS A 99 4.88 -0.64 -4.98
C HIS A 99 4.52 -1.19 -6.35
N THR A 100 5.42 -1.07 -7.34
CA THR A 100 5.18 -1.70 -8.64
C THR A 100 5.43 -3.19 -8.51
N ALA A 101 4.85 -3.98 -9.42
CA ALA A 101 5.00 -5.43 -9.42
C ALA A 101 6.46 -5.91 -9.62
N ASP A 102 7.40 -5.00 -9.86
CA ASP A 102 8.85 -5.25 -9.92
C ASP A 102 9.53 -5.21 -8.54
N VAL A 103 8.84 -4.74 -7.49
CA VAL A 103 9.34 -4.78 -6.10
C VAL A 103 9.03 -6.16 -5.50
N PRO A 104 10.04 -6.99 -5.19
CA PRO A 104 9.81 -8.32 -4.65
C PRO A 104 9.12 -8.27 -3.29
N GLY A 105 8.14 -9.13 -3.10
CA GLY A 105 7.34 -9.24 -1.88
C GLY A 105 6.28 -8.15 -1.73
N SER A 106 6.13 -7.23 -2.69
CA SER A 106 5.15 -6.14 -2.58
C SER A 106 3.70 -6.59 -2.80
N GLU A 107 2.74 -5.80 -2.31
CA GLU A 107 1.32 -6.06 -2.54
C GLU A 107 0.98 -6.09 -4.04
N ALA A 108 1.57 -5.21 -4.84
CA ALA A 108 1.32 -5.18 -6.28
C ALA A 108 1.91 -6.38 -7.01
N GLU A 109 3.07 -6.89 -6.57
CA GLU A 109 3.60 -8.14 -7.12
C GLU A 109 2.66 -9.32 -6.79
N ALA A 110 2.19 -9.42 -5.53
CA ALA A 110 1.20 -10.43 -5.14
C ALA A 110 -0.09 -10.31 -5.96
N ARG A 111 -0.59 -9.08 -6.16
CA ARG A 111 -1.78 -8.83 -6.98
C ARG A 111 -1.55 -9.24 -8.44
N ALA A 112 -0.44 -8.81 -9.04
CA ALA A 112 -0.09 -9.17 -10.41
C ALA A 112 0.00 -10.69 -10.59
N LEU A 113 0.63 -11.38 -9.63
CA LEU A 113 0.66 -12.85 -9.58
C LEU A 113 -0.74 -13.47 -9.53
N LEU A 114 -1.61 -12.98 -8.63
CA LEU A 114 -2.98 -13.51 -8.49
C LEU A 114 -3.86 -13.22 -9.71
N MET A 115 -3.64 -12.10 -10.40
CA MET A 115 -4.37 -11.75 -11.62
C MET A 115 -4.09 -12.70 -12.78
N LYS A 116 -2.91 -13.36 -12.81
CA LYS A 116 -2.60 -14.39 -13.83
C LYS A 116 -3.60 -15.54 -13.87
N PHE A 117 -4.26 -15.85 -12.74
CA PHE A 117 -5.28 -16.91 -12.68
C PHE A 117 -6.56 -16.59 -13.48
N TYR A 118 -6.78 -15.32 -13.85
CA TYR A 118 -7.89 -14.87 -14.69
C TYR A 118 -7.54 -14.82 -16.18
N GLU A 119 -6.26 -14.91 -16.55
CA GLU A 119 -5.87 -14.84 -17.95
C GLU A 119 -6.44 -16.02 -18.75
N PRO A 120 -7.04 -15.79 -19.93
CA PRO A 120 -7.57 -16.86 -20.78
C PRO A 120 -6.47 -17.85 -21.18
N GLY A 121 -6.75 -19.14 -21.06
CA GLY A 121 -5.80 -20.20 -21.44
C GLY A 121 -4.67 -20.44 -20.43
N THR A 122 -4.66 -19.75 -19.28
CA THR A 122 -3.70 -19.99 -18.21
C THR A 122 -3.73 -21.44 -17.73
N ASP A 123 -2.55 -22.06 -17.67
CA ASP A 123 -2.36 -23.33 -16.98
C ASP A 123 -2.37 -23.12 -15.47
N ARG A 124 -3.56 -23.23 -14.88
CA ARG A 124 -3.78 -23.05 -13.44
C ARG A 124 -3.09 -24.11 -12.60
N ASN A 125 -2.91 -25.32 -13.15
CA ASN A 125 -2.18 -26.36 -12.44
C ASN A 125 -0.70 -25.94 -12.33
N ALA A 126 -0.06 -25.57 -13.44
CA ALA A 126 1.32 -25.10 -13.42
C ALA A 126 1.53 -23.87 -12.50
N LEU A 127 0.63 -22.88 -12.55
CA LEU A 127 0.69 -21.74 -11.62
C LEU A 127 0.54 -22.17 -10.16
N THR A 128 -0.40 -23.07 -9.85
CA THR A 128 -0.57 -23.58 -8.49
C THR A 128 0.67 -24.33 -8.02
N GLN A 129 1.24 -25.20 -8.86
CA GLN A 129 2.44 -25.98 -8.54
C GLN A 129 3.64 -25.09 -8.24
N ALA A 130 3.81 -23.99 -9.00
CA ALA A 130 4.88 -23.02 -8.77
C ALA A 130 4.77 -22.31 -7.39
N LEU A 131 3.56 -22.25 -6.83
CA LEU A 131 3.28 -21.63 -5.53
C LEU A 131 3.35 -22.63 -4.37
N LEU A 132 3.54 -23.92 -4.61
CA LEU A 132 3.64 -24.86 -3.51
C LEU A 132 4.92 -24.61 -2.68
N PRO A 133 4.82 -24.65 -1.34
CA PRO A 133 5.95 -24.42 -0.47
C PRO A 133 6.84 -25.66 -0.41
N THR A 134 8.15 -25.45 -0.33
CA THR A 134 9.10 -26.50 0.03
C THR A 134 9.20 -26.64 1.55
N PRO A 135 9.76 -27.75 2.06
CA PRO A 135 10.05 -27.87 3.50
C PRO A 135 11.00 -26.79 4.04
N GLU A 136 11.84 -26.19 3.18
CA GLU A 136 12.73 -25.09 3.56
C GLU A 136 11.94 -23.79 3.75
N ASP A 137 11.06 -23.45 2.81
CA ASP A 137 10.19 -22.27 2.92
C ASP A 137 9.38 -22.31 4.22
N ILE A 138 8.78 -23.46 4.54
CA ILE A 138 7.96 -23.64 5.74
C ILE A 138 8.77 -23.39 7.02
N ARG A 139 9.98 -23.97 7.10
CA ARG A 139 10.86 -23.84 8.29
C ARG A 139 11.48 -22.46 8.43
N PHE A 140 11.58 -21.71 7.34
CA PHE A 140 11.97 -20.31 7.38
C PHE A 140 10.89 -19.45 8.05
N VAL A 141 9.62 -19.66 7.66
CA VAL A 141 8.49 -18.85 8.15
C VAL A 141 8.05 -19.26 9.56
N TYR A 142 7.98 -20.57 9.83
CA TYR A 142 7.40 -21.11 11.07
C TYR A 142 8.42 -21.82 11.97
N ALA A 143 8.19 -21.75 13.28
CA ALA A 143 8.92 -22.47 14.32
C ALA A 143 8.32 -23.85 14.59
N GLU A 144 9.12 -24.68 15.26
CA GLU A 144 8.63 -25.93 15.81
C GLU A 144 7.68 -25.68 17.00
N PRO A 145 6.71 -26.60 17.22
CA PRO A 145 6.45 -27.83 16.47
C PRO A 145 5.61 -27.63 15.19
N LEU A 146 5.17 -26.40 14.91
CA LEU A 146 4.27 -26.12 13.78
C LEU A 146 4.94 -26.39 12.43
N ALA A 147 6.21 -26.03 12.26
CA ALA A 147 6.92 -26.20 10.99
C ALA A 147 6.95 -27.67 10.55
N SER A 148 7.36 -28.60 11.44
CA SER A 148 7.35 -30.03 11.13
C SER A 148 5.95 -30.57 10.87
N ALA A 149 4.94 -30.08 11.60
CA ALA A 149 3.56 -30.46 11.38
C ALA A 149 3.06 -30.02 9.99
N LEU A 150 3.37 -28.79 9.57
CA LEU A 150 3.02 -28.26 8.25
C LEU A 150 3.72 -29.01 7.12
N VAL A 151 5.01 -29.32 7.25
CA VAL A 151 5.75 -30.13 6.26
C VAL A 151 5.04 -31.45 6.02
N LYS A 152 4.63 -32.14 7.09
CA LYS A 152 3.87 -33.38 7.00
C LYS A 152 2.51 -33.17 6.33
N THR A 153 1.68 -32.28 6.86
CA THR A 153 0.31 -32.04 6.36
C THR A 153 0.31 -31.62 4.89
N TYR A 154 1.19 -30.71 4.49
CA TYR A 154 1.28 -30.23 3.11
C TYR A 154 1.87 -31.30 2.19
N GLY A 155 2.86 -32.08 2.63
CA GLY A 155 3.38 -33.21 1.85
C GLY A 155 2.33 -34.29 1.55
N GLU A 156 1.34 -34.46 2.43
CA GLU A 156 0.21 -35.37 2.23
C GLU A 156 -0.92 -34.74 1.40
N SER A 157 -1.13 -33.42 1.51
CA SER A 157 -2.28 -32.72 0.92
C SER A 157 -1.99 -32.09 -0.45
N PHE A 158 -0.74 -31.78 -0.75
CA PHE A 158 -0.31 -31.21 -2.02
C PHE A 158 0.33 -32.27 -2.90
N GLY A 159 -0.19 -32.42 -4.11
CA GLY A 159 0.35 -33.33 -5.12
C GLY A 159 0.27 -32.72 -6.52
N PRO A 160 0.69 -33.46 -7.56
CA PRO A 160 0.76 -32.95 -8.94
C PRO A 160 -0.59 -32.44 -9.48
N GLY A 161 -1.72 -32.97 -8.98
CA GLY A 161 -3.06 -32.54 -9.36
C GLY A 161 -3.60 -31.34 -8.58
N THR A 162 -2.89 -30.86 -7.56
CA THR A 162 -3.33 -29.71 -6.76
C THR A 162 -3.44 -28.49 -7.65
N THR A 163 -4.63 -27.89 -7.65
CA THR A 163 -4.95 -26.70 -8.42
C THR A 163 -5.87 -25.83 -7.59
N PHE A 164 -5.66 -24.52 -7.64
CA PHE A 164 -6.61 -23.55 -7.15
C PHE A 164 -6.78 -22.42 -8.16
N GLY A 165 -7.81 -21.62 -7.97
CA GLY A 165 -8.08 -20.51 -8.87
C GLY A 165 -9.52 -20.01 -8.76
N PRO A 166 -9.86 -18.96 -9.51
CA PRO A 166 -11.20 -18.42 -9.57
C PRO A 166 -12.17 -19.40 -10.23
N LYS A 167 -13.44 -19.32 -9.83
CA LYS A 167 -14.54 -19.92 -10.60
C LYS A 167 -14.79 -19.11 -11.89
N PRO A 168 -15.51 -19.65 -12.88
CA PRO A 168 -15.73 -18.95 -14.17
C PRO A 168 -16.39 -17.57 -14.05
N ASP A 169 -17.21 -17.35 -13.02
CA ASP A 169 -17.94 -16.12 -12.74
C ASP A 169 -17.15 -15.08 -11.93
N HIS A 170 -16.09 -15.50 -11.25
CA HIS A 170 -15.21 -14.58 -10.55
C HIS A 170 -14.41 -13.74 -11.55
N ASN A 171 -14.18 -12.46 -11.23
CA ASN A 171 -13.46 -11.52 -12.09
C ASN A 171 -12.75 -10.40 -11.30
N GLU A 172 -12.63 -10.54 -9.97
CA GLU A 172 -11.94 -9.58 -9.10
C GLU A 172 -11.15 -10.31 -8.00
N VAL A 173 -10.04 -9.71 -7.55
CA VAL A 173 -9.30 -10.17 -6.36
C VAL A 173 -9.43 -9.15 -5.24
N LEU A 174 -10.00 -9.57 -4.12
CA LEU A 174 -9.90 -8.85 -2.86
C LEU A 174 -8.70 -9.37 -2.08
N MET A 175 -7.86 -8.47 -1.57
CA MET A 175 -6.64 -8.82 -0.84
C MET A 175 -6.59 -8.06 0.48
N ALA A 176 -5.98 -8.71 1.47
CA ALA A 176 -5.44 -8.07 2.65
C ALA A 176 -3.95 -8.43 2.70
N TYR A 177 -3.11 -7.39 2.72
CA TYR A 177 -1.66 -7.49 2.74
C TYR A 177 -1.13 -7.05 4.10
N GLY A 178 -0.11 -7.74 4.59
CA GLY A 178 0.63 -7.35 5.79
C GLY A 178 1.93 -8.14 5.89
N THR A 179 2.51 -8.19 7.09
CA THR A 179 3.65 -9.06 7.38
C THR A 179 3.36 -10.00 8.54
N THR A 180 4.07 -11.12 8.59
CA THR A 180 4.00 -12.09 9.70
C THR A 180 4.31 -11.44 11.06
N ARG A 181 5.20 -10.43 11.12
CA ARG A 181 5.43 -9.65 12.33
C ARG A 181 4.22 -8.82 12.75
N GLN A 182 3.56 -8.15 11.81
CA GLN A 182 2.34 -7.40 12.10
C GLN A 182 1.23 -8.33 12.65
N LEU A 183 1.13 -9.56 12.12
CA LEU A 183 0.22 -10.57 12.67
C LEU A 183 0.63 -10.99 14.08
N ALA A 184 1.91 -11.32 14.29
CA ALA A 184 2.44 -11.75 15.59
C ALA A 184 2.22 -10.71 16.69
N GLU A 185 2.41 -9.43 16.36
CA GLU A 185 2.18 -8.27 17.23
C GLU A 185 0.70 -7.89 17.37
N ARG A 186 -0.21 -8.64 16.74
CA ARG A 186 -1.67 -8.42 16.79
C ARG A 186 -2.09 -7.03 16.29
N GLN A 187 -1.38 -6.50 15.30
CA GLN A 187 -1.74 -5.23 14.68
C GLN A 187 -3.10 -5.31 13.97
N ALA A 188 -3.64 -4.15 13.59
CA ALA A 188 -4.99 -4.04 13.03
C ALA A 188 -5.27 -4.97 11.84
N VAL A 189 -4.25 -5.25 11.02
CA VAL A 189 -4.32 -6.14 9.85
C VAL A 189 -4.70 -7.59 10.21
N LEU A 190 -4.42 -8.06 11.43
CA LEU A 190 -4.81 -9.41 11.88
C LEU A 190 -6.33 -9.63 11.80
N ARG A 191 -7.14 -8.58 11.87
CA ARG A 191 -8.62 -8.67 11.73
C ARG A 191 -9.07 -9.06 10.32
N GLU A 192 -8.22 -8.83 9.31
CA GLU A 192 -8.49 -9.20 7.91
C GLU A 192 -8.15 -10.67 7.61
N PHE A 193 -7.40 -11.31 8.51
CA PHE A 193 -6.98 -12.70 8.41
C PHE A 193 -7.97 -13.65 9.12
N PRO A 194 -8.05 -14.92 8.70
CA PRO A 194 -8.86 -15.91 9.39
C PRO A 194 -8.52 -16.02 10.88
N GLY A 195 -9.53 -16.22 11.72
CA GLY A 195 -9.38 -16.25 13.18
C GLY A 195 -8.34 -17.25 13.70
N GLY A 196 -8.15 -18.38 13.00
CA GLY A 196 -7.17 -19.40 13.38
C GLY A 196 -5.71 -18.95 13.34
N TYR A 197 -5.38 -17.83 12.69
CA TYR A 197 -4.02 -17.25 12.81
C TYR A 197 -3.67 -16.90 14.25
N LYS A 198 -4.66 -16.56 15.09
CA LYS A 198 -4.46 -16.25 16.52
C LYS A 198 -3.84 -17.41 17.30
N ASP A 199 -4.02 -18.64 16.83
CA ASP A 199 -3.56 -19.87 17.51
C ASP A 199 -2.10 -20.20 17.17
N VAL A 200 -1.53 -19.53 16.17
CA VAL A 200 -0.19 -19.82 15.63
C VAL A 200 0.75 -18.63 15.60
N LEU A 201 0.34 -17.47 16.13
CA LEU A 201 1.15 -16.24 16.11
C LEU A 201 2.55 -16.41 16.70
N GLN A 202 2.65 -17.20 17.78
CA GLN A 202 3.90 -17.51 18.48
C GLN A 202 4.89 -18.34 17.65
N TYR A 203 4.43 -18.93 16.54
CA TYR A 203 5.28 -19.74 15.68
C TYR A 203 5.86 -18.97 14.50
N PHE A 204 5.50 -17.71 14.25
CA PHE A 204 6.18 -16.93 13.23
C PHE A 204 7.63 -16.65 13.64
N ARG A 205 8.59 -17.00 12.78
CA ARG A 205 10.03 -16.80 13.02
C ARG A 205 10.64 -15.65 12.25
N ALA A 206 10.17 -15.45 11.04
CA ALA A 206 10.63 -14.40 10.15
C ALA A 206 9.57 -13.32 10.03
N ASP A 207 10.00 -12.10 9.73
CA ASP A 207 9.14 -11.02 9.28
C ASP A 207 9.11 -11.01 7.75
N VAL A 208 8.05 -11.54 7.17
CA VAL A 208 7.88 -11.67 5.72
C VAL A 208 6.50 -11.20 5.29
N PRO A 209 6.36 -10.70 4.05
CA PRO A 209 5.06 -10.39 3.47
C PRO A 209 4.12 -11.58 3.49
N ILE A 210 2.87 -11.34 3.86
CA ILE A 210 1.80 -12.33 3.87
C ILE A 210 0.50 -11.73 3.37
N VAL A 211 -0.22 -12.50 2.56
CA VAL A 211 -1.47 -12.10 1.92
C VAL A 211 -2.57 -13.11 2.22
N ARG A 212 -3.74 -12.56 2.56
CA ARG A 212 -5.03 -13.25 2.46
C ARG A 212 -5.75 -12.69 1.23
N PHE A 213 -6.30 -13.56 0.40
CA PHE A 213 -7.02 -13.11 -0.80
C PHE A 213 -8.32 -13.88 -1.02
N LYS A 214 -9.18 -13.29 -1.85
CA LYS A 214 -10.42 -13.92 -2.34
C LYS A 214 -10.53 -13.70 -3.83
N PHE A 215 -10.89 -14.75 -4.55
CA PHE A 215 -11.47 -14.60 -5.88
C PHE A 215 -12.97 -14.38 -5.73
N VAL A 216 -13.49 -13.29 -6.28
CA VAL A 216 -14.89 -12.86 -6.14
C VAL A 216 -15.44 -12.40 -7.49
N THR A 217 -16.76 -12.29 -7.59
CA THR A 217 -17.42 -11.51 -8.64
C THR A 217 -17.35 -10.03 -8.28
N LYS A 218 -17.21 -9.17 -9.28
CA LYS A 218 -17.05 -7.72 -9.10
C LYS A 218 -18.20 -7.14 -8.28
N GLY A 219 -17.84 -6.41 -7.22
CA GLY A 219 -18.81 -5.81 -6.29
C GLY A 219 -19.29 -6.76 -5.18
N GLU A 220 -18.91 -8.04 -5.21
CA GLU A 220 -19.17 -8.97 -4.11
C GLU A 220 -18.00 -9.01 -3.12
N THR A 221 -18.31 -9.26 -1.85
CA THR A 221 -17.32 -9.43 -0.78
C THR A 221 -17.12 -10.89 -0.37
N LEU A 222 -17.95 -11.79 -0.91
CA LEU A 222 -17.94 -13.22 -0.67
C LEU A 222 -17.44 -13.95 -1.93
N GLY A 223 -16.73 -15.04 -1.73
CA GLY A 223 -16.14 -15.81 -2.82
C GLY A 223 -15.18 -16.86 -2.30
N LEU A 224 -14.30 -17.35 -3.17
CA LEU A 224 -13.35 -18.39 -2.81
C LEU A 224 -12.12 -17.77 -2.11
N ALA A 225 -12.04 -18.00 -0.79
CA ALA A 225 -11.01 -17.42 0.06
C ALA A 225 -9.79 -18.34 0.21
N PHE A 226 -8.63 -17.72 0.13
CA PHE A 226 -7.32 -18.32 0.38
C PHE A 226 -6.55 -17.42 1.36
N ASP A 227 -5.60 -18.03 2.05
CA ASP A 227 -4.75 -17.36 3.02
C ASP A 227 -3.34 -17.96 2.97
N GLY A 228 -2.39 -17.25 3.57
CA GLY A 228 -1.02 -17.72 3.68
C GLY A 228 -0.24 -17.66 2.37
N LEU A 229 -0.55 -16.73 1.46
CA LEU A 229 0.36 -16.42 0.36
C LEU A 229 1.52 -15.60 0.93
N VAL A 230 2.70 -16.19 1.04
CA VAL A 230 3.87 -15.65 1.75
C VAL A 230 5.02 -15.44 0.77
N PHE A 231 5.72 -14.32 0.89
CA PHE A 231 6.95 -14.08 0.11
C PHE A 231 8.17 -14.52 0.93
N VAL A 232 8.86 -15.55 0.45
CA VAL A 232 10.01 -16.18 1.13
C VAL A 232 10.96 -16.75 0.09
N ASN A 233 12.27 -16.72 0.36
CA ASN A 233 13.29 -17.22 -0.56
C ASN A 233 13.12 -16.67 -1.98
N GLU A 234 12.89 -15.35 -2.07
CA GLU A 234 12.71 -14.59 -3.32
C GLU A 234 11.53 -15.04 -4.21
N ARG A 235 10.53 -15.73 -3.63
CA ARG A 235 9.34 -16.16 -4.35
C ARG A 235 8.08 -16.15 -3.48
N TRP A 236 6.92 -16.11 -4.14
CA TRP A 236 5.64 -16.31 -3.47
C TRP A 236 5.32 -17.81 -3.33
N VAL A 237 4.82 -18.20 -2.15
CA VAL A 237 4.35 -19.57 -1.87
C VAL A 237 3.05 -19.55 -1.08
N ILE A 238 2.23 -20.59 -1.22
CA ILE A 238 0.96 -20.74 -0.50
C ILE A 238 1.12 -21.70 0.69
N MET A 239 0.96 -21.19 1.91
CA MET A 239 0.98 -21.94 3.17
C MET A 239 -0.36 -21.78 3.89
N PRO A 240 -1.44 -22.40 3.38
CA PRO A 240 -2.79 -22.09 3.82
C PRO A 240 -3.13 -22.76 5.15
N LYS A 241 -3.81 -22.01 6.02
CA LYS A 241 -4.42 -22.51 7.26
C LYS A 241 -3.44 -23.23 8.20
N PRO A 242 -2.31 -22.59 8.58
CA PRO A 242 -1.27 -23.22 9.39
C PRO A 242 -1.79 -23.82 10.71
N TRP A 243 -2.81 -23.22 11.33
CA TRP A 243 -3.43 -23.72 12.56
C TRP A 243 -4.09 -25.10 12.43
N ARG A 244 -4.36 -25.58 11.21
CA ARG A 244 -4.95 -26.91 10.99
C ARG A 244 -3.95 -28.06 11.13
N SER A 245 -2.65 -27.77 11.16
CA SER A 245 -1.61 -28.80 11.30
C SER A 245 -1.29 -29.14 12.74
N LEU A 246 -1.72 -28.34 13.72
CA LEU A 246 -1.55 -28.65 15.13
C LEU A 246 -2.66 -29.60 15.61
N PRO A 247 -2.37 -30.52 16.55
CA PRO A 247 -3.42 -31.24 17.27
C PRO A 247 -4.37 -30.24 17.94
N GLN A 248 -5.68 -30.49 17.83
CA GLN A 248 -6.71 -29.73 18.57
C GLN A 248 -6.79 -30.19 20.02
#